data_AF-A0A1Y2G750-F1
#
_entry.id   AF-A0A1Y2G750-F1
#
_cell.length_a   1.000
_cell.length_b   1.000
_cell.length_c   1.000
_cell.angle_alpha   90.00
_cell.angle_beta   90.00
_cell.angle_gamma   90.00
#
_symmetry.space_group_name_H-M   'P 1'
#
loop_
_entity.id
_entity.type
_entity.pdbx_description
1 polymer ?
#
loop_
_entity_poly.entity_id
_entity_poly.type
_entity_poly.pdbx_seq_one_letter_code
_entity_poly.pdbx_strand_id
1 'polypeptide(L)'
;MFANTLQPNVLSIFSSASSHPTLLASRLKASTAFPADSFISLVQDATDEEQVLVWHGAEGSARDMKGKGKEVERGNLRSRVLHLQAPDIKTTSIRLGAPTRGAEGLGISLPFLHLAVKDLGQLFFFDVCVRDERGQLAMIRASTWQTTPKVYPQTNTHLPMLHLPLHFPPPSPHQLTPWTTITLPLQQLLSSLPSLGGPHLARFSSLQSIEVHANCRLRRIWCTEDGSEVAEGMALRGMMAELALFEADV
;
A
#
# COMPACT_ATOMS: atom_id res chain seq x y z
N MET A 1 -7.62 -15.94 -3.53
CA MET A 1 -7.65 -15.95 -2.04
C MET A 1 -9.05 -15.63 -1.48
N PHE A 2 -9.63 -14.47 -1.77
CA PHE A 2 -10.94 -14.00 -1.29
C PHE A 2 -12.11 -14.21 -2.27
N ALA A 3 -11.84 -14.67 -3.50
CA ALA A 3 -12.85 -14.80 -4.56
C ALA A 3 -14.07 -15.67 -4.17
N ASN A 4 -13.87 -16.69 -3.34
CA ASN A 4 -14.92 -17.63 -2.90
C ASN A 4 -15.37 -17.37 -1.45
N THR A 5 -15.07 -16.19 -0.91
CA THR A 5 -15.44 -15.80 0.45
C THR A 5 -16.49 -14.70 0.42
N LEU A 6 -17.34 -14.64 1.45
CA LEU A 6 -18.27 -13.52 1.61
C LEU A 6 -17.46 -12.25 1.88
N GLN A 7 -17.58 -11.26 1.01
CA GLN A 7 -16.86 -9.98 1.13
C GLN A 7 -17.80 -8.94 1.75
N PRO A 8 -17.54 -8.49 2.99
CA PRO A 8 -18.28 -7.37 3.56
C PRO A 8 -17.99 -6.07 2.79
N ASN A 9 -18.78 -5.03 3.03
CA ASN A 9 -18.65 -3.75 2.34
C ASN A 9 -17.33 -3.01 2.64
N VAL A 10 -16.59 -3.46 3.66
CA VAL A 10 -15.24 -3.01 4.01
C VAL A 10 -14.38 -4.23 4.29
N LEU A 11 -13.26 -4.38 3.58
CA LEU A 11 -12.34 -5.52 3.74
C LEU A 11 -10.91 -5.03 3.97
N SER A 12 -10.36 -5.27 5.15
CA SER A 12 -8.94 -5.01 5.44
C SER A 12 -8.07 -6.18 4.94
N ILE A 13 -7.00 -5.85 4.20
CA ILE A 13 -6.04 -6.84 3.68
C ILE A 13 -4.64 -6.67 4.26
N PHE A 14 -4.37 -5.56 4.93
CA PHE A 14 -3.14 -5.34 5.69
C PHE A 14 -3.41 -4.37 6.83
N SER A 15 -2.85 -4.67 8.00
CA SER A 15 -2.80 -3.77 9.15
C SER A 15 -1.51 -4.03 9.91
N SER A 16 -0.71 -2.98 10.12
CA SER A 16 0.53 -3.04 10.89
C SER A 16 0.31 -3.30 12.38
N ALA A 17 -0.92 -3.09 12.87
CA ALA A 17 -1.32 -3.40 14.25
C ALA A 17 -1.73 -4.87 14.45
N SER A 18 -1.82 -5.66 13.37
CA SER A 18 -2.05 -7.11 13.45
C SER A 18 -0.88 -7.79 14.16
N SER A 19 -1.15 -8.91 14.86
CA SER A 19 -0.10 -9.76 15.42
C SER A 19 0.75 -10.43 14.33
N HIS A 20 0.19 -10.62 13.13
CA HIS A 20 0.87 -11.20 11.97
C HIS A 20 0.62 -10.32 10.73
N PRO A 21 1.25 -9.13 10.65
CA PRO A 21 0.91 -8.12 9.62
C PRO A 21 1.28 -8.58 8.21
N THR A 22 2.23 -9.49 8.05
CA THR A 22 2.66 -10.03 6.76
C THR A 22 2.02 -11.36 6.40
N LEU A 23 1.02 -11.84 7.14
CA LEU A 23 0.38 -13.14 6.90
C LEU A 23 -0.18 -13.28 5.47
N LEU A 24 -0.70 -12.19 4.90
CA LEU A 24 -1.26 -12.16 3.54
C LEU A 24 -0.23 -11.76 2.47
N ALA A 25 1.03 -11.55 2.86
CA ALA A 25 2.09 -11.24 1.91
C ALA A 25 2.45 -12.49 1.10
N SER A 26 2.15 -12.45 -0.20
CA SER A 26 2.59 -13.46 -1.15
C SER A 26 4.08 -13.36 -1.45
N ARG A 27 4.65 -12.16 -1.23
CA ARG A 27 6.08 -11.90 -1.42
C ARG A 27 6.55 -10.76 -0.54
N LEU A 28 7.68 -11.00 0.13
CA LEU A 28 8.52 -9.97 0.73
C LEU A 28 9.85 -9.97 -0.01
N LYS A 29 10.30 -8.79 -0.43
CA LYS A 29 11.55 -8.62 -1.15
C LYS A 29 12.36 -7.55 -0.44
N ALA A 30 13.64 -7.82 -0.21
CA ALA A 30 14.64 -6.82 0.14
C ALA A 30 15.92 -7.13 -0.62
N SER A 31 16.64 -6.09 -1.06
CA SER A 31 17.92 -6.22 -1.74
C SER A 31 18.98 -6.86 -0.85
N THR A 32 19.75 -7.78 -1.41
CA THR A 32 20.97 -8.31 -0.80
C THR A 32 22.21 -7.49 -1.15
N ALA A 33 22.13 -6.60 -2.14
CA ALA A 33 23.25 -5.75 -2.53
C ALA A 33 23.52 -4.64 -1.51
N PHE A 34 22.50 -4.21 -0.77
CA PHE A 34 22.58 -3.15 0.24
C PHE A 34 21.89 -3.58 1.56
N PRO A 35 22.36 -4.65 2.22
CA PRO A 35 21.61 -5.30 3.30
C PRO A 35 21.44 -4.42 4.56
N ALA A 36 22.28 -3.39 4.74
CA ALA A 36 22.15 -2.43 5.83
C ALA A 36 21.07 -1.36 5.55
N ASP A 37 20.86 -0.99 4.29
CA ASP A 37 19.99 0.10 3.88
C ASP A 37 18.67 -0.38 3.25
N SER A 38 18.55 -1.70 3.04
CA SER A 38 17.44 -2.35 2.36
C SER A 38 16.73 -3.34 3.27
N PHE A 39 15.62 -2.95 3.86
CA PHE A 39 14.91 -3.77 4.85
C PHE A 39 13.40 -3.51 4.88
N ILE A 40 12.69 -4.45 5.48
CA ILE A 40 11.29 -4.31 5.90
C ILE A 40 11.23 -4.60 7.40
N SER A 41 10.75 -3.64 8.19
CA SER A 41 10.67 -3.77 9.65
C SER A 41 9.39 -3.16 10.20
N LEU A 42 8.90 -3.67 11.33
CA LEU A 42 7.91 -2.97 12.13
C LEU A 42 8.63 -2.01 13.06
N VAL A 43 8.16 -0.77 13.16
CA VAL A 43 8.70 0.26 14.05
C VAL A 43 7.56 1.01 14.71
N GLN A 44 7.82 1.61 15.87
CA GLN A 44 6.91 2.60 16.45
C GLN A 44 7.02 3.92 15.66
N ASP A 45 5.90 4.42 15.12
CA ASP A 45 5.96 5.60 14.24
C ASP A 45 6.49 6.87 14.93
N ALA A 46 6.18 7.06 16.20
CA ALA A 46 6.56 8.25 16.97
C ALA A 46 8.05 8.33 17.32
N THR A 47 8.69 7.19 17.61
CA THR A 47 10.04 7.16 18.21
C THR A 47 11.07 6.44 17.35
N ASP A 48 10.65 5.76 16.29
CA ASP A 48 11.46 4.82 15.50
C ASP A 48 12.02 3.65 16.35
N GLU A 49 11.49 3.45 17.55
CA GLU A 49 11.87 2.35 18.46
C GLU A 49 11.19 1.03 18.08
N GLU A 50 11.58 -0.05 18.78
CA GLU A 50 11.05 -1.41 18.59
C GLU A 50 11.15 -1.90 17.14
N GLN A 51 12.28 -1.65 16.49
CA GLN A 51 12.52 -2.10 15.12
C GLN A 51 12.63 -3.62 15.07
N VAL A 52 11.52 -4.29 14.78
CA VAL A 52 11.46 -5.73 14.53
C VAL A 52 11.66 -5.97 13.04
N LEU A 53 12.82 -6.49 12.68
CA LEU A 53 13.12 -6.89 11.30
C LEU A 53 12.19 -8.02 10.86
N VAL A 54 11.34 -7.72 9.88
CA VAL A 54 10.42 -8.67 9.26
C VAL A 54 11.10 -9.37 8.09
N TRP A 55 11.93 -8.64 7.33
CA TRP A 55 12.69 -9.20 6.22
C TRP A 55 13.96 -8.39 5.92
N HIS A 56 15.06 -9.12 5.73
CA HIS A 56 16.31 -8.66 5.13
C HIS A 56 16.79 -9.79 4.21
N GLY A 57 17.41 -9.50 3.06
CA GLY A 57 17.58 -10.45 1.94
C GLY A 57 18.38 -11.75 2.19
N ALA A 58 18.71 -12.12 3.43
CA ALA A 58 19.32 -13.40 3.78
C ALA A 58 18.43 -14.15 4.79
N GLU A 59 18.32 -15.47 4.63
CA GLU A 59 17.50 -16.34 5.48
C GLU A 59 17.77 -16.08 6.98
N GLY A 60 16.70 -15.85 7.73
CA GLY A 60 16.60 -16.14 9.15
C GLY A 60 17.57 -15.39 10.07
N SER A 61 17.25 -14.15 10.43
CA SER A 61 17.25 -13.74 11.84
C SER A 61 16.47 -12.44 12.00
N ALA A 62 15.34 -12.50 12.72
CA ALA A 62 14.78 -11.30 13.31
C ALA A 62 15.85 -10.79 14.30
N ARG A 63 16.51 -9.69 13.96
CA ARG A 63 17.38 -8.97 14.91
C ARG A 63 16.55 -7.83 15.47
N ASP A 64 16.43 -7.78 16.79
CA ASP A 64 15.99 -6.57 17.47
C ASP A 64 17.10 -5.53 17.31
N MET A 65 16.93 -4.64 16.33
CA MET A 65 17.80 -3.47 16.20
C MET A 65 17.22 -2.39 17.10
N LYS A 66 17.98 -2.02 18.13
CA LYS A 66 17.63 -0.88 18.97
C LYS A 66 17.84 0.38 18.13
N GLY A 67 16.76 0.91 17.56
CA GLY A 67 16.76 2.22 16.92
C GLY A 67 17.31 3.27 17.89
N LYS A 68 18.11 4.22 17.41
CA LYS A 68 18.39 5.42 18.19
C LYS A 68 17.07 6.18 18.26
N GLY A 69 16.38 6.10 19.41
CA GLY A 69 15.10 6.77 19.62
C GLY A 69 15.18 8.21 19.17
N LYS A 70 14.23 8.62 18.34
CA LYS A 70 14.04 10.03 17.97
C LYS A 70 13.10 10.70 18.94
N GLU A 71 13.29 12.00 19.11
CA GLU A 71 12.33 12.84 19.79
C GLU A 71 10.97 12.75 19.07
N VAL A 72 9.89 12.67 19.85
CA VAL A 72 8.54 12.49 19.30
C VAL A 72 8.15 13.76 18.54
N GLU A 73 8.14 13.67 17.22
CA GLU A 73 7.62 14.74 16.38
C GLU A 73 6.09 14.76 16.44
N ARG A 74 5.52 15.97 16.53
CA ARG A 74 4.09 16.22 16.56
C ARG A 74 3.40 15.61 15.32
N GLY A 75 2.25 14.99 15.52
CA GLY A 75 1.47 14.36 14.44
C GLY A 75 1.86 12.93 14.07
N ASN A 76 2.94 12.38 14.66
CA ASN A 76 3.23 10.96 14.57
C ASN A 76 2.20 10.13 15.35
N LEU A 77 2.03 8.88 14.94
CA LEU A 77 1.08 7.96 15.58
C LEU A 77 1.75 7.19 16.72
N ARG A 78 1.02 6.97 17.82
CA ARG A 78 1.38 5.95 18.84
C ARG A 78 0.99 4.55 18.37
N SER A 79 1.50 4.13 17.22
CA SER A 79 1.22 2.82 16.64
C SER A 79 2.44 2.22 15.98
N ARG A 80 2.52 0.89 16.00
CA ARG A 80 3.44 0.13 15.15
C ARG A 80 3.04 0.28 13.68
N VAL A 81 4.02 0.48 12.82
CA VAL A 81 3.88 0.67 11.37
C VAL A 81 4.94 -0.10 10.62
N LEU A 82 4.64 -0.53 9.40
CA LEU A 82 5.59 -1.24 8.57
C LEU A 82 6.45 -0.23 7.80
N HIS A 83 7.74 -0.20 8.11
CA HIS A 83 8.74 0.64 7.45
C HIS A 83 9.43 -0.18 6.37
N LEU A 84 9.39 0.31 5.13
CA LEU A 84 10.14 -0.26 4.01
C LEU A 84 11.18 0.77 3.57
N GLN A 85 12.43 0.35 3.42
CA GLN A 85 13.51 1.24 2.99
C GLN A 85 14.44 0.54 2.01
N ALA A 86 14.90 1.28 1.00
CA ALA A 86 15.96 0.86 0.10
C ALA A 86 16.55 2.05 -0.67
N PRO A 87 17.86 2.02 -1.01
CA PRO A 87 18.45 2.95 -1.97
C PRO A 87 17.79 2.87 -3.35
N ASP A 88 17.50 1.66 -3.84
CA ASP A 88 16.69 1.43 -5.04
C ASP A 88 15.29 0.93 -4.65
N ILE A 89 14.30 1.81 -4.81
CA ILE A 89 12.88 1.58 -4.50
C ILE A 89 12.30 0.31 -5.13
N LYS A 90 12.85 -0.19 -6.25
CA LYS A 90 12.35 -1.41 -6.92
C LYS A 90 12.87 -2.70 -6.28
N THR A 91 13.88 -2.60 -5.42
CA THR A 91 14.56 -3.77 -4.85
C THR A 91 13.93 -4.25 -3.54
N THR A 92 13.12 -3.41 -2.89
CA THR A 92 12.41 -3.74 -1.66
C THR A 92 10.92 -3.48 -1.80
N SER A 93 10.11 -4.48 -1.48
CA SER A 93 8.66 -4.39 -1.57
C SER A 93 7.94 -5.46 -0.75
N ILE A 94 6.70 -5.15 -0.41
CA ILE A 94 5.71 -6.12 0.09
C ILE A 94 4.60 -6.27 -0.96
N ARG A 95 4.30 -7.51 -1.36
CA ARG A 95 3.21 -7.82 -2.27
C ARG A 95 2.15 -8.68 -1.57
N LEU A 96 0.89 -8.27 -1.72
CA LEU A 96 -0.29 -9.04 -1.32
C LEU A 96 -0.95 -9.59 -2.60
N GLY A 97 -1.19 -10.91 -2.64
CA GLY A 97 -1.70 -11.60 -3.82
C GLY A 97 -0.72 -11.66 -5.00
N ALA A 98 -1.19 -12.10 -6.17
CA ALA A 98 -0.36 -12.27 -7.35
C ALA A 98 -0.99 -11.58 -8.57
N PRO A 99 -0.20 -10.94 -9.44
CA PRO A 99 -0.69 -10.31 -10.67
C PRO A 99 -0.95 -11.38 -11.76
N THR A 100 -1.75 -12.38 -11.45
CA THR A 100 -1.99 -13.55 -12.31
C THR A 100 -3.46 -13.67 -12.69
N ARG A 101 -3.71 -14.39 -13.79
CA ARG A 101 -5.08 -14.79 -14.19
C ARG A 101 -5.59 -15.98 -13.37
N GLY A 102 -4.71 -16.64 -12.61
CA GLY A 102 -5.02 -17.81 -11.79
C GLY A 102 -5.73 -17.49 -10.48
N ALA A 103 -5.85 -18.51 -9.63
CA ALA A 103 -6.52 -18.43 -8.33
C ALA A 103 -5.66 -17.78 -7.22
N GLU A 104 -4.39 -17.51 -7.52
CA GLU A 104 -3.40 -16.92 -6.58
C GLU A 104 -3.60 -15.43 -6.33
N GLY A 105 -4.44 -14.76 -7.13
CA GLY A 105 -4.82 -13.37 -6.88
C GLY A 105 -5.68 -13.20 -5.62
N LEU A 106 -5.75 -11.98 -5.11
CA LEU A 106 -6.63 -11.63 -3.99
C LEU A 106 -8.09 -11.95 -4.34
N GLY A 107 -8.60 -11.47 -5.48
CA GLY A 107 -9.97 -11.73 -5.92
C GLY A 107 -11.01 -10.91 -5.15
N ILE A 108 -10.67 -9.67 -4.79
CA ILE A 108 -11.52 -8.77 -4.01
C ILE A 108 -12.37 -7.93 -4.97
N SER A 109 -13.70 -7.99 -4.85
CA SER A 109 -14.65 -7.34 -5.77
C SER A 109 -15.03 -5.91 -5.38
N LEU A 110 -14.53 -5.42 -4.24
CA LEU A 110 -14.75 -4.06 -3.79
C LEU A 110 -14.00 -3.05 -4.69
N PRO A 111 -14.68 -2.01 -5.23
CA PRO A 111 -14.14 -1.17 -6.30
C PRO A 111 -13.22 -0.03 -5.83
N PHE A 112 -13.15 0.25 -4.52
CA PHE A 112 -12.25 1.26 -3.96
C PHE A 112 -11.14 0.58 -3.17
N LEU A 113 -9.90 0.99 -3.44
CA LEU A 113 -8.71 0.56 -2.72
C LEU A 113 -8.13 1.75 -1.96
N HIS A 114 -7.81 1.55 -0.70
CA HIS A 114 -7.25 2.57 0.17
C HIS A 114 -5.92 2.12 0.77
N LEU A 115 -4.97 3.04 0.87
CA LEU A 115 -3.68 2.84 1.55
C LEU A 115 -3.46 3.99 2.55
N ALA A 116 -3.17 3.65 3.80
CA ALA A 116 -2.69 4.62 4.78
C ALA A 116 -1.17 4.58 4.82
N VAL A 117 -0.53 5.62 4.31
CA VAL A 117 0.93 5.72 4.17
C VAL A 117 1.44 7.04 4.74
N LYS A 118 2.69 7.03 5.22
CA LYS A 118 3.42 8.24 5.61
C LYS A 118 4.49 8.52 4.57
N ASP A 119 4.52 9.75 4.07
CA ASP A 119 5.59 10.22 3.22
C ASP A 119 6.87 10.40 4.03
N LEU A 120 7.99 9.90 3.51
CA LEU A 120 9.32 10.04 4.09
C LEU A 120 10.18 11.07 3.33
N GLY A 121 9.58 11.83 2.40
CA GLY A 121 10.28 12.80 1.56
C GLY A 121 11.20 12.16 0.52
N GLN A 122 10.92 10.92 0.14
CA GLN A 122 11.73 10.11 -0.76
C GLN A 122 10.89 9.59 -1.94
N LEU A 123 11.56 9.07 -2.97
CA LEU A 123 10.84 8.45 -4.09
C LEU A 123 10.01 7.27 -3.57
N PHE A 124 8.75 7.21 -3.96
CA PHE A 124 7.81 6.19 -3.53
C PHE A 124 6.86 5.83 -4.67
N PHE A 125 6.46 4.56 -4.73
CA PHE A 125 5.41 4.10 -5.63
C PHE A 125 4.76 2.81 -5.13
N PHE A 126 3.62 2.49 -5.73
CA PHE A 126 2.98 1.20 -5.56
C PHE A 126 2.28 0.77 -6.84
N ASP A 127 2.09 -0.53 -6.97
CA ASP A 127 1.50 -1.20 -8.12
C ASP A 127 0.24 -1.96 -7.70
N VAL A 128 -0.82 -1.84 -8.49
CA VAL A 128 -2.12 -2.47 -8.26
C VAL A 128 -2.54 -3.23 -9.51
N CYS A 129 -2.65 -4.55 -9.41
CA CYS A 129 -3.15 -5.37 -10.50
C CYS A 129 -4.63 -5.60 -10.33
N VAL A 130 -5.41 -5.30 -11.36
CA VAL A 130 -6.86 -5.49 -11.39
C VAL A 130 -7.25 -6.40 -12.56
N ARG A 131 -8.39 -7.06 -12.41
CA ARG A 131 -9.02 -7.92 -13.41
C ARG A 131 -10.38 -7.35 -13.78
N ASP A 132 -10.69 -7.34 -15.07
CA ASP A 132 -12.02 -7.02 -15.58
C ASP A 132 -12.94 -8.26 -15.66
N GLU A 133 -14.22 -8.06 -15.96
CA GLU A 133 -15.20 -9.15 -16.11
C GLU A 133 -14.89 -10.13 -17.26
N ARG A 134 -14.03 -9.74 -18.20
CA ARG A 134 -13.57 -10.60 -19.31
C ARG A 134 -12.30 -11.37 -18.94
N GLY A 135 -11.78 -11.19 -17.72
CA GLY A 135 -10.55 -11.83 -17.25
C GLY A 135 -9.27 -11.17 -17.76
N GLN A 136 -9.35 -9.98 -18.38
CA GLN A 136 -8.18 -9.19 -18.77
C GLN A 136 -7.59 -8.51 -17.54
N LEU A 137 -6.25 -8.39 -17.53
CA LEU A 137 -5.51 -7.78 -16.43
C LEU A 137 -4.92 -6.45 -16.86
N ALA A 138 -4.88 -5.51 -15.93
CA ALA A 138 -4.14 -4.26 -16.08
C ALA A 138 -3.45 -3.89 -14.77
N MET A 139 -2.34 -3.17 -14.91
CA MET A 139 -1.60 -2.61 -13.80
C MET A 139 -1.93 -1.13 -13.65
N ILE A 140 -2.13 -0.68 -12.43
CA ILE A 140 -2.20 0.73 -12.08
C ILE A 140 -1.01 1.01 -11.18
N ARG A 141 -0.11 1.88 -11.63
CA ARG A 141 1.02 2.38 -10.85
C ARG A 141 0.73 3.80 -10.41
N ALA A 142 0.99 4.14 -9.16
CA ALA A 142 1.05 5.54 -8.73
C ALA A 142 2.44 5.83 -8.15
N SER A 143 3.09 6.92 -8.57
CA SER A 143 4.43 7.25 -8.11
C SER A 143 4.70 8.75 -7.93
N THR A 144 5.65 9.07 -7.05
CA THR A 144 5.98 10.47 -6.71
C THR A 144 6.79 11.22 -7.76
N TRP A 145 7.29 10.54 -8.79
CA TRP A 145 8.04 11.15 -9.90
C TRP A 145 7.22 11.31 -11.18
N GLN A 146 6.03 10.72 -11.25
CA GLN A 146 5.17 10.87 -12.41
C GLN A 146 4.41 12.19 -12.29
N THR A 147 4.40 12.98 -13.36
CA THR A 147 3.78 14.31 -13.36
C THR A 147 2.42 14.33 -14.06
N THR A 148 2.24 13.49 -15.08
CA THR A 148 0.98 13.36 -15.84
C THR A 148 0.58 11.90 -16.00
N PRO A 149 -0.72 11.57 -16.07
CA PRO A 149 -1.15 10.19 -16.36
C PRO A 149 -0.56 9.69 -17.68
N LYS A 150 0.02 8.50 -17.68
CA LYS A 150 0.60 7.87 -18.88
C LYS A 150 0.19 6.42 -18.98
N VAL A 151 -0.20 5.98 -20.16
CA VAL A 151 -0.45 4.57 -20.45
C VAL A 151 0.75 3.94 -21.13
N TYR A 152 1.13 2.77 -20.63
CA TYR A 152 2.11 1.90 -21.24
C TYR A 152 1.36 0.71 -21.86
N PRO A 153 1.52 0.47 -23.16
CA PRO A 153 0.83 -0.64 -23.83
C PRO A 153 1.34 -1.98 -23.32
N GLN A 154 0.53 -3.01 -23.51
CA GLN A 154 0.93 -4.38 -23.21
C GLN A 154 2.14 -4.79 -24.05
N THR A 155 3.07 -5.51 -23.43
CA THR A 155 4.18 -6.18 -24.12
C THR A 155 4.12 -7.69 -23.87
N ASN A 156 5.02 -8.45 -24.50
CA ASN A 156 5.14 -9.89 -24.24
C ASN A 156 5.49 -10.21 -22.78
N THR A 157 6.09 -9.26 -22.05
CA THR A 157 6.59 -9.46 -20.68
C THR A 157 5.82 -8.68 -19.62
N HIS A 158 5.01 -7.69 -20.01
CA HIS A 158 4.31 -6.81 -19.07
C HIS A 158 2.86 -6.57 -19.47
N LEU A 159 2.00 -6.49 -18.44
CA LEU A 159 0.60 -6.09 -18.55
C LEU A 159 0.50 -4.63 -19.04
N PRO A 160 -0.62 -4.24 -19.68
CA PRO A 160 -0.89 -2.83 -19.91
C PRO A 160 -0.92 -2.09 -18.57
N MET A 161 -0.29 -0.91 -18.51
CA MET A 161 -0.10 -0.18 -17.25
C MET A 161 -0.55 1.27 -17.37
N LEU A 162 -1.45 1.69 -16.48
CA LEU A 162 -1.75 3.10 -16.22
C LEU A 162 -0.80 3.61 -15.14
N HIS A 163 -0.01 4.62 -15.45
CA HIS A 163 0.90 5.25 -14.51
C HIS A 163 0.39 6.65 -14.13
N LEU A 164 -0.03 6.78 -12.88
CA LEU A 164 -0.61 7.99 -12.30
C LEU A 164 0.44 8.79 -11.50
N PRO A 165 0.33 10.13 -11.50
CA PRO A 165 1.03 10.96 -10.55
C PRO A 165 0.54 10.72 -9.12
N LEU A 166 1.46 10.66 -8.16
CA LEU A 166 1.17 10.63 -6.73
C LEU A 166 1.82 11.84 -6.06
N HIS A 167 1.01 12.68 -5.40
CA HIS A 167 1.51 13.85 -4.69
C HIS A 167 1.06 13.77 -3.23
N PHE A 168 2.01 13.87 -2.32
CA PHE A 168 1.70 14.05 -0.90
C PHE A 168 1.46 15.53 -0.59
N PRO A 169 0.58 15.85 0.38
CA PRO A 169 0.43 17.22 0.84
C PRO A 169 1.78 17.78 1.32
N PRO A 170 2.15 19.01 0.93
CA PRO A 170 3.39 19.60 1.38
C PRO A 170 3.35 19.85 2.91
N PRO A 171 4.51 19.82 3.59
CA PRO A 171 4.58 20.16 5.01
C PRO A 171 3.98 21.53 5.28
N SER A 172 3.09 21.63 6.27
CA SER A 172 2.51 22.91 6.70
C SER A 172 2.43 23.02 8.22
N PRO A 173 2.49 24.24 8.80
CA PRO A 173 2.41 24.42 10.26
C PRO A 173 1.07 23.99 10.86
N HIS A 174 0.03 23.86 10.04
CA HIS A 174 -1.29 23.38 10.45
C HIS A 174 -1.50 21.89 10.16
N GLN A 175 -0.50 21.20 9.62
CA GLN A 175 -0.58 19.77 9.36
C GLN A 175 -0.65 19.02 10.67
N LEU A 176 -1.77 18.32 10.89
CA LEU A 176 -1.99 17.52 12.09
C LEU A 176 -1.23 16.20 12.06
N THR A 177 -0.98 15.64 10.86
CA THR A 177 -0.25 14.40 10.72
C THR A 177 0.41 14.28 9.33
N PRO A 178 1.61 13.67 9.23
CA PRO A 178 2.25 13.34 7.94
C PRO A 178 1.63 12.11 7.26
N TRP A 179 0.67 11.45 7.91
CA TRP A 179 -0.06 10.32 7.34
C TRP A 179 -1.10 10.77 6.31
N THR A 180 -1.13 10.08 5.18
CA THR A 180 -2.08 10.34 4.08
C THR A 180 -2.81 9.04 3.75
N THR A 181 -4.13 9.15 3.56
CA THR A 181 -4.93 8.08 2.95
C THR A 181 -4.96 8.31 1.44
N ILE A 182 -4.49 7.34 0.68
CA ILE A 182 -4.56 7.32 -0.78
C ILE A 182 -5.75 6.43 -1.17
N THR A 183 -6.69 6.98 -1.92
CA THR A 183 -7.90 6.27 -2.39
C THR A 183 -7.89 6.14 -3.90
N LEU A 184 -8.00 4.90 -4.41
CA LEU A 184 -8.08 4.59 -5.83
C LEU A 184 -9.48 4.07 -6.20
N PRO A 185 -10.26 4.80 -7.02
CA PRO A 185 -11.52 4.31 -7.59
C PRO A 185 -11.24 3.41 -8.81
N LEU A 186 -11.07 2.11 -8.58
CA LEU A 186 -10.54 1.17 -9.57
C LEU A 186 -11.39 1.12 -10.85
N GLN A 187 -12.72 1.10 -10.73
CA GLN A 187 -13.63 1.12 -11.87
C GLN A 187 -13.46 2.38 -12.74
N GLN A 188 -13.37 3.56 -12.12
CA GLN A 188 -13.24 4.83 -12.84
C GLN A 188 -11.89 4.92 -13.55
N LEU A 189 -10.82 4.47 -12.89
CA LEU A 189 -9.47 4.42 -13.48
C LEU A 189 -9.43 3.49 -14.70
N LEU A 190 -10.03 2.30 -14.61
CA LEU A 190 -10.14 1.40 -15.76
C LEU A 190 -10.94 2.02 -16.92
N SER A 191 -12.02 2.72 -16.60
CA SER A 191 -12.87 3.39 -17.62
C SER A 191 -12.15 4.55 -18.33
N SER A 192 -11.10 5.11 -17.71
CA SER A 192 -10.30 6.20 -18.28
C SER A 192 -9.18 5.75 -19.22
N LEU A 193 -8.84 4.45 -19.24
CA LEU A 193 -7.75 3.93 -20.06
C LEU A 193 -7.90 4.23 -21.57
N PRO A 194 -9.07 4.00 -22.20
CA PRO A 194 -9.21 4.21 -23.64
C PRO A 194 -8.97 5.65 -24.09
N SER A 195 -9.41 6.64 -23.29
CA SER A 195 -9.22 8.06 -23.62
C SER A 195 -7.75 8.49 -23.52
N LEU A 196 -6.93 7.74 -22.79
CA LEU A 196 -5.49 7.94 -22.67
C LEU A 196 -4.68 7.09 -23.67
N GLY A 197 -5.34 6.47 -24.67
CA GLY A 197 -4.70 5.60 -25.66
C GLY A 197 -4.40 4.19 -25.16
N GLY A 198 -5.03 3.79 -24.05
CA GLY A 198 -4.94 2.44 -23.48
C GLY A 198 -5.93 1.44 -24.06
N PRO A 199 -5.84 0.17 -23.63
CA PRO A 199 -6.77 -0.87 -24.08
C PRO A 199 -8.19 -0.60 -23.56
N HIS A 200 -9.17 -1.08 -24.30
CA HIS A 200 -10.55 -1.13 -23.84
C HIS A 200 -10.75 -2.33 -22.92
N LEU A 201 -10.78 -2.07 -21.61
CA LEU A 201 -11.12 -3.07 -20.60
C LEU A 201 -12.61 -3.04 -20.29
N ALA A 202 -13.14 -4.19 -19.89
CA ALA A 202 -14.50 -4.29 -19.39
C ALA A 202 -14.63 -3.68 -17.98
N ARG A 203 -15.80 -3.84 -17.38
CA ARG A 203 -16.04 -3.43 -15.99
C ARG A 203 -15.06 -4.14 -15.06
N PHE A 204 -14.61 -3.43 -14.03
CA PHE A 204 -13.84 -3.96 -12.93
C PHE A 204 -14.56 -5.18 -12.35
N SER A 205 -13.83 -6.27 -12.22
CA SER A 205 -14.31 -7.49 -11.57
C SER A 205 -13.65 -7.65 -10.21
N SER A 206 -12.33 -7.52 -10.14
CA SER A 206 -11.62 -7.75 -8.88
C SER A 206 -10.19 -7.22 -8.83
N LEU A 207 -9.76 -6.84 -7.63
CA LEU A 207 -8.37 -6.60 -7.26
C LEU A 207 -7.63 -7.94 -7.15
N GLN A 208 -6.49 -8.05 -7.83
CA GLN A 208 -5.67 -9.27 -7.91
C GLN A 208 -4.41 -9.18 -7.07
N SER A 209 -3.74 -8.03 -7.05
CA SER A 209 -2.59 -7.82 -6.19
C SER A 209 -2.35 -6.35 -5.90
N ILE A 210 -1.66 -6.09 -4.81
CA ILE A 210 -1.05 -4.80 -4.51
C ILE A 210 0.41 -5.03 -4.10
N GLU A 211 1.32 -4.25 -4.65
CA GLU A 211 2.74 -4.25 -4.28
C GLU A 211 3.14 -2.83 -3.87
N VAL A 212 3.53 -2.68 -2.60
CA VAL A 212 4.01 -1.41 -2.04
C VAL A 212 5.52 -1.46 -1.99
N HIS A 213 6.17 -0.45 -2.57
CA HIS A 213 7.61 -0.37 -2.66
C HIS A 213 8.25 0.44 -1.53
N ALA A 214 9.58 0.38 -1.48
CA ALA A 214 10.38 1.00 -0.44
C ALA A 214 10.18 2.52 -0.31
N ASN A 215 10.71 3.04 0.80
CA ASN A 215 10.78 4.43 1.19
C ASN A 215 9.43 5.02 1.59
N CYS A 216 8.66 4.23 2.33
CA CYS A 216 7.42 4.66 2.99
C CYS A 216 7.26 3.99 4.35
N ARG A 217 6.34 4.53 5.16
CA ARG A 217 5.70 3.74 6.22
C ARG A 217 4.28 3.41 5.82
N LEU A 218 3.91 2.16 6.00
CA LEU A 218 2.60 1.62 5.68
C LEU A 218 1.90 1.21 6.97
N ARG A 219 0.70 1.74 7.18
CA ARG A 219 -0.15 1.37 8.32
C ARG A 219 -1.20 0.37 7.91
N ARG A 220 -1.91 0.62 6.80
CA ARG A 220 -3.09 -0.18 6.41
C ARG A 220 -3.31 -0.21 4.91
N ILE A 221 -3.91 -1.30 4.46
CA ILE A 221 -4.51 -1.42 3.13
C ILE A 221 -5.88 -2.08 3.30
N TRP A 222 -6.91 -1.46 2.72
CA TRP A 222 -8.28 -1.98 2.76
C TRP A 222 -9.04 -1.60 1.49
N CYS A 223 -10.16 -2.28 1.27
CA CYS A 223 -11.08 -1.98 0.18
C CYS A 223 -12.46 -1.66 0.73
N THR A 224 -13.21 -0.81 0.01
CA THR A 224 -14.60 -0.45 0.37
C THR A 224 -15.53 -0.52 -0.85
N GLU A 225 -16.83 -0.63 -0.58
CA GLU A 225 -17.88 -0.64 -1.61
C GLU A 225 -18.14 0.76 -2.19
N ASP A 226 -18.14 1.79 -1.35
CA ASP A 226 -18.67 3.13 -1.65
C ASP A 226 -17.59 4.23 -1.68
N GLY A 227 -16.34 3.90 -1.37
CA GLY A 227 -15.23 4.85 -1.34
C GLY A 227 -15.20 5.73 -0.09
N SER A 228 -16.11 5.50 0.86
CA SER A 228 -16.11 6.21 2.14
C SER A 228 -14.81 5.95 2.88
N GLU A 229 -14.04 7.00 3.15
CA GLU A 229 -12.90 6.88 4.06
C GLU A 229 -13.40 6.57 5.46
N VAL A 230 -12.83 5.56 6.11
CA VAL A 230 -13.18 5.16 7.47
C VAL A 230 -12.55 6.13 8.47
N ALA A 231 -12.82 7.42 8.33
CA ALA A 231 -11.99 8.47 8.92
C ALA A 231 -12.39 8.81 10.36
N GLU A 232 -13.69 8.86 10.71
CA GLU A 232 -14.08 9.27 12.08
C GLU A 232 -15.54 8.91 12.43
N GLY A 233 -16.48 9.14 11.51
CA GLY A 233 -17.91 8.89 11.75
C GLY A 233 -18.28 7.42 11.95
N MET A 234 -17.51 6.49 11.40
CA MET A 234 -17.67 5.05 11.66
C MET A 234 -17.05 4.66 13.02
N ALA A 235 -15.88 5.22 13.36
CA ALA A 235 -15.23 5.02 14.65
C ALA A 235 -16.09 5.55 15.82
N LEU A 236 -16.73 6.72 15.65
CA LEU A 236 -17.68 7.30 16.61
C LEU A 236 -18.95 6.44 16.80
N ARG A 237 -19.31 5.61 15.81
CA ARG A 237 -20.41 4.63 15.90
C ARG A 237 -19.95 3.28 16.48
N GLY A 238 -18.73 3.20 17.03
CA GLY A 238 -18.16 1.98 17.59
C GLY A 238 -17.73 0.95 16.53
N MET A 239 -17.71 1.33 15.25
CA MET A 239 -17.28 0.46 14.16
C MET A 239 -15.86 0.80 13.75
N MET A 240 -14.98 -0.19 13.78
CA MET A 240 -13.62 -0.12 13.22
C MET A 240 -12.79 1.05 13.77
N ALA A 241 -12.85 1.31 15.08
CA ALA A 241 -12.09 2.38 15.74
C ALA A 241 -10.59 2.29 15.45
N GLU A 242 -10.08 1.09 15.19
CA GLU A 242 -8.72 0.89 14.75
C GLU A 242 -8.40 1.65 13.44
N LEU A 243 -9.35 1.80 12.51
CA LEU A 243 -9.11 2.46 11.21
C LEU A 243 -8.92 3.98 11.32
N ALA A 244 -9.33 4.61 12.43
CA ALA A 244 -9.11 6.02 12.68
C ALA A 244 -7.64 6.37 12.93
N LEU A 245 -7.25 7.62 12.67
CA LEU A 245 -5.91 8.16 12.97
C LEU A 245 -5.99 8.89 14.33
N PHE A 246 -5.21 8.44 15.31
CA PHE A 246 -5.12 9.09 16.63
C PHE A 246 -3.71 9.65 16.83
N GLU A 247 -3.63 10.94 17.15
CA GLU A 247 -2.37 11.63 17.44
C GLU A 247 -1.72 11.07 18.72
N ALA A 248 -0.38 11.06 18.76
CA ALA A 248 0.35 10.80 19.99
C ALA A 248 0.19 11.96 20.98
N ASP A 249 -0.24 11.71 22.22
CA ASP A 249 -0.15 12.75 23.26
C ASP A 249 1.32 13.13 23.49
N VAL A 250 1.57 14.43 23.69
CA VAL A 250 2.90 14.97 24.04
C VAL A 250 3.20 14.73 25.51
#